data_AF-A0A1A6A4S1-F1
#
_entry.id   AF-A0A1A6A4S1-F1
#
_cell.length_a   1.000
_cell.length_b   1.000
_cell.length_c   1.000
_cell.angle_alpha   90.00
_cell.angle_beta   90.00
_cell.angle_gamma   90.00
#
_symmetry.space_group_name_H-M   'P 1'
#
loop_
_entity.id
_entity.type
_entity.pdbx_description
1 polymer ?
#
loop_
_entity_poly.entity_id
_entity_poly.type
_entity_poly.pdbx_seq_one_letter_code
_entity_poly.pdbx_strand_id
1 'polypeptide(L)'
;MPSYDERNEDIVSNCYEAEGRLRRAWAYGHAQAYERLRRFAEWFEDIWLEIDDLTDDSQLSDRAERAALLACEELLCYDHIPCEDYLKYIVRIRCCLRPDEEWDDYPYDVTGLEESSEESSDDGMMFHMEI
;
A
#
# COMPACT_ATOMS: atom_id res chain seq x y z
N MET A 1 -21.18 11.99 -0.57
CA MET A 1 -19.81 11.64 -0.19
C MET A 1 -19.85 11.26 1.28
N PRO A 2 -19.17 10.18 1.68
CA PRO A 2 -19.02 9.84 3.10
C PRO A 2 -18.38 11.01 3.86
N SER A 3 -18.72 11.15 5.13
CA SER A 3 -18.11 12.13 6.02
C SER A 3 -16.65 11.77 6.33
N TYR A 4 -15.84 12.76 6.74
CA TYR A 4 -14.46 12.50 7.18
C TYR A 4 -14.38 11.48 8.31
N ASP A 5 -15.35 11.47 9.23
CA ASP A 5 -15.42 10.48 10.32
C ASP A 5 -15.60 9.06 9.77
N GLU A 6 -16.51 8.87 8.80
CA GLU A 6 -16.74 7.57 8.15
C GLU A 6 -15.49 7.10 7.40
N ARG A 7 -14.86 8.00 6.63
CA ARG A 7 -13.62 7.72 5.88
C ARG A 7 -12.47 7.30 6.80
N ASN A 8 -12.31 7.98 7.94
CA ASN A 8 -11.32 7.63 8.95
C ASN A 8 -11.57 6.26 9.59
N GLU A 9 -12.81 5.94 9.96
CA GLU A 9 -13.14 4.62 10.50
C GLU A 9 -12.93 3.51 9.46
N ASP A 10 -13.19 3.78 8.18
CA ASP A 10 -12.93 2.85 7.08
C ASP A 10 -11.43 2.58 6.92
N ILE A 11 -10.56 3.61 6.95
CA ILE A 11 -9.09 3.41 6.97
C ILE A 11 -8.68 2.54 8.15
N VAL A 12 -9.14 2.88 9.36
CA VAL A 12 -8.79 2.12 10.57
C VAL A 12 -9.17 0.65 10.41
N SER A 13 -10.38 0.36 9.95
CA SER A 13 -10.84 -1.01 9.72
C SER A 13 -10.00 -1.72 8.66
N ASN A 14 -9.73 -1.06 7.52
CA ASN A 14 -8.97 -1.62 6.42
C ASN A 14 -7.51 -1.92 6.82
N CYS A 15 -6.86 -1.03 7.56
CA CYS A 15 -5.51 -1.22 8.07
C CYS A 15 -5.42 -2.43 9.00
N TYR A 16 -6.39 -2.62 9.91
CA TYR A 16 -6.43 -3.81 10.77
C TYR A 16 -6.70 -5.12 9.99
N GLU A 17 -7.28 -5.05 8.79
CA GLU A 17 -7.48 -6.23 7.93
C GLU A 17 -6.30 -6.53 7.01
N ALA A 18 -5.34 -5.62 6.85
CA ALA A 18 -4.30 -5.68 5.83
C ALA A 18 -3.44 -6.95 5.95
N GLU A 19 -2.96 -7.28 7.14
CA GLU A 19 -2.18 -8.49 7.41
C GLU A 19 -2.93 -9.77 6.99
N GLY A 20 -4.19 -9.88 7.42
CA GLY A 20 -5.03 -11.03 7.11
C GLY A 20 -5.36 -11.15 5.62
N ARG A 21 -5.49 -10.02 4.91
CA ARG A 21 -5.69 -10.00 3.45
C ARG A 21 -4.42 -10.42 2.72
N LEU A 22 -3.25 -9.91 3.09
CA LEU A 22 -1.96 -10.29 2.49
C LEU A 22 -1.71 -11.80 2.62
N ARG A 23 -1.90 -12.35 3.83
CA ARG A 23 -1.69 -13.79 4.09
C ARG A 23 -2.62 -14.68 3.26
N ARG A 24 -3.88 -14.28 3.12
CA ARG A 24 -4.87 -14.98 2.28
C ARG A 24 -4.56 -14.87 0.79
N ALA A 25 -4.06 -13.72 0.35
CA ALA A 25 -3.63 -13.51 -1.02
C ALA A 25 -2.44 -14.42 -1.37
N TRP A 26 -1.41 -14.44 -0.52
CA TRP A 26 -0.24 -15.27 -0.72
C TRP A 26 -0.54 -16.77 -0.70
N ALA A 27 -1.36 -17.23 0.27
CA ALA A 27 -1.76 -18.62 0.39
C ALA A 27 -0.58 -19.62 0.30
N TYR A 28 0.58 -19.26 0.87
CA TYR A 28 1.83 -20.04 0.84
C TYR A 28 2.35 -20.36 -0.58
N GLY A 29 2.21 -19.42 -1.53
CA GLY A 29 2.74 -19.58 -2.88
C GLY A 29 1.89 -20.47 -3.78
N HIS A 30 0.58 -20.54 -3.53
CA HIS A 30 -0.37 -21.25 -4.39
C HIS A 30 -0.31 -20.73 -5.84
N ALA A 31 -0.74 -21.52 -6.83
CA ALA A 31 -0.69 -21.15 -8.25
C ALA A 31 -1.42 -19.83 -8.63
N GLN A 32 -2.31 -19.35 -7.76
CA GLN A 32 -3.06 -18.09 -7.93
C GLN A 32 -2.51 -16.95 -7.05
N ALA A 33 -1.41 -17.16 -6.33
CA ALA A 33 -0.90 -16.23 -5.34
C ALA A 33 -0.54 -14.89 -5.97
N TYR A 34 0.16 -14.88 -7.10
CA TYR A 34 0.54 -13.65 -7.81
C TYR A 34 -0.67 -12.82 -8.23
N GLU A 35 -1.71 -13.44 -8.81
CA GLU A 35 -2.93 -12.70 -9.18
C GLU A 35 -3.62 -12.09 -7.96
N ARG A 36 -3.66 -12.83 -6.84
CA ARG A 36 -4.27 -12.34 -5.60
C ARG A 36 -3.43 -11.26 -4.91
N LEU A 37 -2.11 -11.37 -4.96
CA LEU A 37 -1.19 -10.35 -4.46
C LEU A 37 -1.31 -9.06 -5.27
N ARG A 38 -1.46 -9.16 -6.59
CA ARG A 38 -1.76 -7.99 -7.42
C ARG A 38 -3.07 -7.30 -7.03
N ARG A 39 -4.14 -8.08 -6.80
CA ARG A 39 -5.42 -7.54 -6.28
C ARG A 39 -5.30 -6.96 -4.87
N PHE A 40 -4.40 -7.51 -4.05
CA PHE A 40 -4.08 -6.93 -2.75
C PHE A 40 -3.39 -5.58 -2.91
N ALA A 41 -2.44 -5.44 -3.85
CA ALA A 41 -1.77 -4.19 -4.15
C ALA A 41 -2.75 -3.12 -4.66
N GLU A 42 -3.64 -3.47 -5.61
CA GLU A 42 -4.73 -2.60 -6.08
C GLU A 42 -5.62 -2.11 -4.92
N TRP A 43 -6.00 -3.01 -4.00
CA TRP A 43 -6.77 -2.62 -2.81
C TRP A 43 -5.99 -1.75 -1.82
N PHE A 44 -4.67 -1.97 -1.69
CA PHE A 44 -3.83 -1.22 -0.77
C PHE A 44 -3.52 0.18 -1.33
N GLU A 45 -3.48 0.34 -2.65
CA GLU A 45 -3.46 1.64 -3.33
C GLU A 45 -4.66 2.51 -2.95
N ASP A 46 -5.87 1.95 -2.93
CA ASP A 46 -7.08 2.68 -2.54
C ASP A 46 -6.95 3.26 -1.11
N ILE A 47 -6.30 2.53 -0.20
CA ILE A 47 -6.04 3.00 1.17
C ILE A 47 -5.03 4.14 1.17
N TRP A 48 -3.94 4.00 0.41
CA TRP A 48 -2.94 5.06 0.25
C TRP A 48 -3.58 6.36 -0.27
N LEU A 49 -4.36 6.29 -1.35
CA LEU A 49 -5.04 7.45 -1.95
C LEU A 49 -5.99 8.12 -0.96
N GLU A 50 -6.68 7.34 -0.14
CA GLU A 50 -7.58 7.87 0.87
C GLU A 50 -6.83 8.57 2.01
N ILE A 51 -5.68 8.02 2.42
CA ILE A 51 -4.80 8.65 3.42
C ILE A 51 -4.24 9.97 2.88
N ASP A 52 -3.78 9.98 1.63
CA ASP A 52 -3.23 11.16 0.94
C ASP A 52 -4.27 12.29 0.91
N ASP A 53 -5.49 12.00 0.42
CA ASP A 53 -6.58 12.98 0.34
C ASP A 53 -6.98 13.54 1.72
N LEU A 54 -7.08 12.67 2.75
CA LEU A 54 -7.39 13.13 4.11
C LEU A 54 -6.25 13.93 4.75
N THR A 55 -5.02 13.65 4.40
CA THR A 55 -3.84 14.38 4.89
C THR A 55 -3.80 15.77 4.27
N ASP A 56 -4.03 15.87 2.96
CA ASP A 56 -4.12 17.14 2.23
C ASP A 56 -5.24 18.04 2.79
N ASP A 57 -6.40 17.46 3.11
CA ASP A 57 -7.53 18.17 3.71
C ASP A 57 -7.31 18.48 5.21
N SER A 58 -6.22 18.01 5.83
CA SER A 58 -5.97 18.09 7.28
C SER A 58 -7.10 17.48 8.12
N GLN A 59 -7.71 16.39 7.63
CA GLN A 59 -8.83 15.67 8.26
C GLN A 59 -8.47 14.23 8.65
N LEU A 60 -7.23 13.78 8.41
CA LEU A 60 -6.77 12.50 8.91
C LEU A 60 -6.70 12.52 10.44
N SER A 61 -7.37 11.57 11.07
CA SER A 61 -7.38 11.42 12.52
C SER A 61 -6.11 10.73 13.01
N ASP A 62 -5.65 11.08 14.22
CA ASP A 62 -4.54 10.40 14.91
C ASP A 62 -4.71 8.88 14.98
N ARG A 63 -5.97 8.41 15.05
CA ARG A 63 -6.28 6.98 15.11
C ARG A 63 -6.04 6.29 13.77
N ALA A 64 -6.48 6.90 12.67
CA ALA A 64 -6.25 6.40 11.32
C ALA A 64 -4.76 6.41 10.96
N GLU A 65 -4.07 7.51 11.29
CA GLU A 65 -2.63 7.64 11.10
C GLU A 65 -1.84 6.51 11.79
N ARG A 66 -2.11 6.26 13.09
CA ARG A 66 -1.47 5.17 13.83
C ARG A 66 -1.78 3.79 13.26
N ALA A 67 -3.02 3.56 12.82
CA ALA A 67 -3.41 2.29 12.22
C ALA A 67 -2.67 2.05 10.90
N ALA A 68 -2.52 3.07 10.07
CA ALA A 68 -1.78 3.01 8.82
C ALA A 68 -0.29 2.70 9.02
N LEU A 69 0.37 3.39 9.96
CA LEU A 69 1.77 3.15 10.29
C LEU A 69 2.00 1.74 10.84
N LEU A 70 1.11 1.27 11.72
CA LEU A 70 1.16 -0.10 12.26
C LEU A 70 1.00 -1.14 11.15
N ALA A 71 0.03 -0.96 10.25
CA ALA A 71 -0.16 -1.87 9.12
C ALA A 71 1.09 -1.93 8.22
N CYS A 72 1.73 -0.78 7.97
CA CYS A 72 2.99 -0.74 7.22
C CYS A 72 4.10 -1.58 7.88
N GLU A 73 4.27 -1.45 9.20
CA GLU A 73 5.25 -2.24 9.96
C GLU A 73 4.93 -3.75 9.93
N GLU A 74 3.66 -4.12 10.14
CA GLU A 74 3.21 -5.51 10.14
C GLU A 74 3.41 -6.18 8.77
N LEU A 75 3.11 -5.48 7.67
CA LEU A 75 3.25 -6.03 6.32
C LEU A 75 4.72 -6.30 5.95
N LEU A 76 5.66 -5.50 6.47
CA LEU A 76 7.10 -5.68 6.25
C LEU A 76 7.70 -6.83 7.06
N CYS A 77 7.04 -7.28 8.14
CA CYS A 77 7.50 -8.41 8.94
C CYS A 77 7.39 -9.77 8.22
N TYR A 78 6.81 -9.82 7.01
CA TYR A 78 6.61 -11.05 6.22
C TYR A 78 7.64 -11.19 5.08
N ASP A 79 8.87 -11.56 5.46
CA ASP A 79 10.07 -11.73 4.62
C ASP A 79 9.98 -12.76 3.47
N HIS A 80 8.90 -13.54 3.37
CA HIS A 80 8.71 -14.58 2.36
C HIS A 80 7.57 -14.30 1.37
N ILE A 81 6.93 -13.13 1.46
CA ILE A 81 5.85 -12.74 0.54
C ILE A 81 6.43 -11.81 -0.53
N PRO A 82 6.19 -12.07 -1.83
CA PRO A 82 6.55 -11.14 -2.89
C PRO A 82 5.94 -9.76 -2.63
N CYS A 83 6.78 -8.75 -2.44
CA CYS A 83 6.37 -7.41 -2.01
C CYS A 83 6.43 -6.35 -3.11
N GLU A 84 6.93 -6.69 -4.31
CA GLU A 84 7.20 -5.75 -5.40
C GLU A 84 5.99 -4.86 -5.75
N ASP A 85 4.78 -5.41 -5.70
CA ASP A 85 3.57 -4.69 -6.12
C ASP A 85 3.02 -3.72 -5.06
N TYR A 86 3.15 -4.02 -3.76
CA TYR A 86 2.52 -3.23 -2.69
C TYR A 86 3.52 -2.42 -1.84
N LEU A 87 4.82 -2.73 -1.92
CA LEU A 87 5.87 -2.04 -1.15
C LEU A 87 5.89 -0.54 -1.42
N LYS A 88 5.63 -0.12 -2.68
CA LYS A 88 5.58 1.31 -3.04
C LYS A 88 4.58 2.11 -2.22
N TYR A 89 3.43 1.52 -1.89
CA TYR A 89 2.40 2.19 -1.09
C TYR A 89 2.78 2.27 0.40
N ILE A 90 3.52 1.29 0.93
CA ILE A 90 4.05 1.32 2.30
C ILE A 90 4.98 2.53 2.47
N VAL A 91 5.90 2.70 1.52
CA VAL A 91 6.86 3.81 1.51
C VAL A 91 6.12 5.15 1.42
N ARG A 92 5.17 5.27 0.49
CA ARG A 92 4.39 6.50 0.33
C ARG A 92 3.56 6.88 1.56
N ILE A 93 2.87 5.92 2.18
CA ILE A 93 2.13 6.14 3.42
C ILE A 93 3.07 6.71 4.50
N ARG A 94 4.25 6.10 4.68
CA ARG A 94 5.23 6.55 5.66
C ARG A 94 5.76 7.96 5.38
N CYS A 95 6.12 8.26 4.14
CA CYS A 95 6.61 9.58 3.76
C CYS A 95 5.52 10.66 3.88
N CYS A 96 4.26 10.33 3.60
CA CYS A 96 3.13 11.23 3.77
C CYS A 96 2.87 11.56 5.25
N LEU A 97 2.84 10.54 6.12
CA LEU A 97 2.47 10.71 7.53
C LEU A 97 3.63 11.18 8.42
N ARG A 98 4.85 10.83 8.06
CA ARG A 98 6.08 11.11 8.81
C ARG A 98 7.24 11.46 7.85
N PRO A 99 7.15 12.60 7.14
CA PRO A 99 8.18 13.02 6.19
C PRO A 99 9.55 13.30 6.84
N ASP A 100 9.56 13.58 8.14
CA ASP A 100 10.77 13.89 8.91
C ASP A 100 11.42 12.64 9.55
N GLU A 101 10.84 11.45 9.36
CA GLU A 101 11.32 10.20 9.97
C GLU A 101 12.14 9.38 8.96
N GLU A 102 13.32 8.92 9.40
CA GLU A 102 14.13 7.98 8.62
C GLU A 102 13.66 6.54 8.88
N TRP A 103 13.24 5.84 7.82
CA TRP A 103 12.77 4.46 7.88
C TRP A 103 13.88 3.47 7.50
N ASP A 104 14.00 2.37 8.23
CA ASP A 104 14.88 1.25 7.88
C ASP A 104 14.08 0.17 7.17
N ASP A 105 14.08 0.22 5.83
CA ASP A 105 13.33 -0.71 4.97
C ASP A 105 14.16 -1.92 4.49
N TYR A 106 15.32 -2.17 5.10
CA TYR A 106 16.13 -3.36 4.81
C TYR A 106 15.33 -4.66 5.03
N PRO A 107 15.37 -5.66 4.11
CA PRO A 107 16.28 -5.81 2.97
C PRO A 107 15.77 -5.24 1.64
N TYR A 108 14.70 -4.45 1.64
CA TYR A 108 14.06 -3.96 0.43
C TYR A 108 14.73 -2.67 -0.08
N ASP A 109 14.99 -2.60 -1.39
CA ASP A 109 15.42 -1.35 -2.03
C ASP A 109 14.17 -0.52 -2.37
N VAL A 110 13.96 0.54 -1.61
CA VAL A 110 12.79 1.43 -1.72
C VAL A 110 13.10 2.74 -2.45
N THR A 111 14.33 2.86 -2.98
CA THR A 111 14.79 4.09 -3.64
C THR A 111 13.89 4.46 -4.82
N GLY A 112 13.30 5.67 -4.77
CA GLY A 112 12.46 6.20 -5.86
C GLY A 112 11.01 5.74 -5.86
N LEU A 113 10.56 4.96 -4.86
CA LEU A 113 9.16 4.56 -4.74
C LEU A 113 8.25 5.67 -4.18
N GLU A 114 8.86 6.73 -3.63
CA GLU A 114 8.20 7.85 -2.96
C GLU A 114 7.49 8.80 -3.93
N GLU A 115 8.04 8.96 -5.15
CA GLU A 115 7.66 10.04 -6.08
C GLU A 115 6.83 9.61 -7.28
N SER A 116 6.47 8.32 -7.40
CA SER A 116 5.77 7.82 -8.59
C SER A 116 4.26 8.14 -8.57
N SER A 117 3.94 9.43 -8.50
CA SER A 117 2.61 9.99 -8.80
C SER A 117 2.27 9.90 -10.31
N GLU A 118 3.19 9.39 -11.13
CA GLU A 118 3.00 9.12 -12.56
C GLU A 118 2.88 7.60 -12.83
N GLU A 119 1.80 6.97 -12.36
CA GLU A 119 1.15 5.93 -13.18
C GLU A 119 -0.08 6.55 -13.85
N SER A 120 0.18 7.61 -14.62
CA SER A 120 -0.69 7.96 -15.73
C SER A 120 -0.71 6.75 -16.65
N SER A 121 -1.83 6.04 -16.64
CA SER A 121 -2.40 5.27 -17.74
C SER A 121 -1.58 5.35 -19.04
N ASP A 122 -1.12 4.18 -19.53
CA ASP A 122 -0.51 3.91 -20.85
C ASP A 122 1.00 3.61 -20.85
N ASP A 123 1.41 2.38 -20.47
CA ASP A 123 2.34 1.62 -21.31
C ASP A 123 2.37 0.12 -20.95
N GLY A 124 2.38 -0.75 -21.96
CA GLY A 124 2.60 -2.19 -21.76
C GLY A 124 1.82 -3.17 -22.64
N MET A 125 1.09 -2.73 -23.67
CA MET A 125 0.68 -3.62 -24.78
C MET A 125 1.87 -3.87 -25.72
N MET A 126 2.92 -4.51 -25.22
CA MET A 126 4.01 -5.03 -26.05
C MET A 126 3.77 -6.51 -26.35
N PHE A 127 2.76 -6.78 -27.19
CA PHE A 127 2.78 -8.01 -27.98
C PHE A 127 3.96 -7.91 -28.95
N HIS A 128 5.09 -8.53 -28.60
CA HIS A 128 6.14 -8.83 -29.56
C HIS A 128 5.58 -9.79 -30.61
N MET A 129 5.17 -9.24 -31.75
CA MET A 129 4.95 -9.99 -32.98
C MET A 129 6.25 -9.91 -33.77
N GLU A 130 7.12 -10.90 -33.60
CA GLU A 130 8.18 -11.18 -34.56
C GLU A 130 7.72 -12.32 -35.47
N ILE A 131 7.36 -11.91 -36.70
CA ILE A 131 7.28 -12.58 -38.01
C ILE A 131 7.07 -14.11 -38.04
#